data_AF-A0A6M3LCL1-F1
#
_entry.id   AF-A0A6M3LCL1-F1
#
_cell.length_a   1.000
_cell.length_b   1.000
_cell.length_c   1.000
_cell.angle_alpha   90.00
_cell.angle_beta   90.00
_cell.angle_gamma   90.00
#
_symmetry.space_group_name_H-M   'P 1'
#
loop_
_entity.id
_entity.type
_entity.pdbx_description
1 polymer ?
#
loop_
_entity_poly.entity_id
_entity_poly.type
_entity_poly.pdbx_seq_one_letter_code
_entity_poly.pdbx_strand_id
1 'polypeptide(L)' 'MLKIKKRGFSTIPATTMKDGDIAIIVDGGCDNEYEGVIVQRYGDYLAVLGAPYGNSWCGIPSNFEVEILPPGTEFILE' A
#
# COMPACT_ATOMS: atom_id res chain seq x y z
N MET A 1 13.21 -0.84 -7.95
CA MET A 1 12.43 -0.96 -6.70
C MET A 1 12.40 0.42 -6.07
N LEU A 2 11.23 1.06 -6.05
CA LEU A 2 11.05 2.40 -5.48
C LEU A 2 11.30 2.35 -3.97
N LYS A 3 12.05 3.31 -3.41
CA LYS A 3 12.30 3.39 -1.95
C LYS A 3 11.74 4.71 -1.41
N ILE A 4 10.64 4.65 -0.68
CA ILE A 4 9.98 5.82 -0.08
C ILE A 4 10.49 5.98 1.37
N LYS A 5 11.03 7.16 1.72
CA LYS A 5 11.49 7.46 3.10
C LYS A 5 10.33 7.83 4.02
N LYS A 6 10.29 7.17 5.17
CA LYS A 6 9.29 7.24 6.25
C LYS A 6 9.13 8.66 6.83
N ARG A 7 7.93 9.25 6.71
CA ARG A 7 7.44 10.31 7.61
C ARG A 7 6.46 9.64 8.59
N GLY A 8 6.51 9.98 9.87
CA GLY A 8 5.78 9.26 10.92
C GLY A 8 4.26 9.43 10.86
N PHE A 9 3.59 8.66 10.03
CA PHE A 9 2.15 8.46 10.09
C PHE A 9 1.82 7.19 10.89
N SER A 10 0.62 7.15 11.46
CA SER A 10 0.08 5.99 12.15
C SER A 10 -0.31 4.92 11.13
N THR A 11 0.12 3.68 11.33
CA THR A 11 -0.27 2.55 10.47
C THR A 11 -1.66 2.06 10.87
N ILE A 12 -2.39 1.54 9.90
CA ILE A 12 -3.70 0.91 10.11
C ILE A 12 -3.75 -0.44 9.40
N PRO A 13 -4.62 -1.38 9.83
CA PRO A 13 -4.85 -2.60 9.08
C PRO A 13 -5.44 -2.30 7.70
N ALA A 14 -4.96 -2.96 6.65
CA ALA A 14 -5.44 -2.78 5.28
C ALA A 14 -6.95 -3.03 5.12
N THR A 15 -7.54 -3.88 5.97
CA THR A 15 -8.98 -4.15 6.01
C THR A 15 -9.84 -2.97 6.44
N THR A 16 -9.22 -1.92 7.01
CA THR A 16 -9.91 -0.70 7.44
C THR A 16 -9.86 0.43 6.40
N MET A 17 -9.13 0.25 5.30
CA MET A 17 -9.12 1.18 4.18
C MET A 17 -10.51 1.34 3.58
N LYS A 18 -10.85 2.57 3.20
CA LYS A 18 -12.08 2.89 2.47
C LYS A 18 -11.85 2.79 0.97
N ASP A 19 -12.90 2.51 0.21
CA ASP A 19 -12.82 2.50 -1.25
C ASP A 19 -12.26 3.81 -1.80
N GLY A 20 -11.27 3.68 -2.69
CA GLY A 20 -10.53 4.79 -3.26
C GLY A 20 -9.29 5.20 -2.47
N ASP A 21 -9.13 4.80 -1.20
CA ASP A 21 -7.94 5.09 -0.40
C ASP A 21 -6.69 4.54 -1.09
N ILE A 22 -5.63 5.35 -1.15
CA ILE A 22 -4.31 4.98 -1.64
C ILE A 22 -3.40 4.88 -0.41
N ALA A 23 -2.58 3.84 -0.33
CA ALA A 23 -1.71 3.59 0.80
C ALA A 23 -0.39 2.93 0.39
N ILE A 24 0.60 2.96 1.28
CA ILE A 24 1.80 2.15 1.17
C ILE A 24 1.68 1.00 2.17
N ILE A 25 1.99 -0.22 1.74
CA ILE A 25 2.13 -1.36 2.65
C ILE A 25 3.41 -1.17 3.47
N VAL A 26 3.28 -1.13 4.79
CA VAL A 26 4.39 -0.96 5.73
C VAL A 26 4.76 -2.27 6.45
N ASP A 27 3.85 -3.24 6.43
CA ASP A 27 4.08 -4.62 6.87
C ASP A 27 3.27 -5.52 5.93
N GLY A 28 3.99 -6.32 5.13
CA GLY A 28 3.41 -7.25 4.17
C GLY A 28 3.17 -8.65 4.75
N GLY A 29 3.24 -8.82 6.07
CA GLY A 29 3.13 -10.11 6.73
C GLY A 29 4.42 -10.93 6.67
N CYS A 30 4.27 -12.26 6.71
CA CYS A 30 5.37 -13.19 7.03
C CYS A 30 6.61 -13.10 6.13
N ASP A 31 6.47 -12.66 4.88
CA ASP A 31 7.59 -12.60 3.93
C ASP A 31 7.97 -11.17 3.52
N ASN A 32 7.28 -10.12 4.02
CA ASN A 32 7.48 -8.71 3.66
C ASN A 32 7.59 -8.41 2.15
N GLU A 33 7.10 -9.31 1.28
CA GLU A 33 7.23 -9.20 -0.18
C GLU A 33 6.58 -7.92 -0.73
N TYR A 34 5.59 -7.40 0.00
CA TYR A 34 4.82 -6.23 -0.36
C TYR A 34 5.22 -4.95 0.39
N GLU A 35 6.23 -4.99 1.26
CA GLU A 35 6.65 -3.79 1.99
C GLU A 35 7.14 -2.70 1.02
N GLY A 36 6.65 -1.47 1.18
CA GLY A 36 6.93 -0.32 0.32
C GLY A 36 6.12 -0.27 -0.98
N VAL A 37 5.23 -1.24 -1.21
CA VAL A 37 4.35 -1.27 -2.37
C VAL A 37 3.16 -0.32 -2.17
N ILE A 38 2.85 0.45 -3.21
CA ILE A 38 1.66 1.30 -3.23
C ILE A 38 0.44 0.47 -3.62
N VAL A 39 -0.65 0.61 -2.87
CA VAL A 39 -1.92 -0.04 -3.15
C VAL A 39 -3.06 0.96 -3.16
N GLN A 40 -4.14 0.62 -3.88
CA GLN A 40 -5.41 1.34 -3.82
C GLN A 40 -6.57 0.39 -3.53
N ARG A 41 -7.49 0.81 -2.67
CA ARG A 41 -8.65 0.03 -2.26
C ARG A 41 -9.79 0.10 -3.29
N TYR A 42 -10.32 -1.07 -3.66
CA TYR A 42 -11.51 -1.22 -4.51
C TYR A 42 -12.39 -2.41 -4.09
N GLY A 43 -13.56 -2.15 -3.52
CA GLY A 43 -14.54 -3.20 -3.22
C GLY A 43 -14.02 -4.15 -2.15
N ASP A 44 -13.61 -5.36 -2.52
CA ASP A 44 -12.98 -6.36 -1.63
C ASP A 44 -11.51 -6.64 -2.01
N TYR A 45 -10.94 -5.80 -2.87
CA TYR A 45 -9.59 -5.96 -3.42
C TYR A 45 -8.68 -4.77 -3.13
N LEU A 46 -7.38 -5.03 -3.23
CA LEU A 46 -6.32 -4.04 -3.36
C LEU A 46 -5.77 -4.12 -4.80
N ALA A 47 -5.75 -3.00 -5.48
CA ALA A 47 -4.98 -2.82 -6.70
C ALA A 47 -3.54 -2.48 -6.30
N VAL A 48 -2.60 -3.36 -6.62
CA VAL A 48 -1.17 -3.16 -6.42
C VAL A 48 -0.63 -2.33 -7.58
N LEU A 49 -0.01 -1.19 -7.27
CA LEU A 49 0.45 -0.21 -8.24
C LEU A 49 1.97 -0.29 -8.40
N GLY A 50 2.43 -0.38 -9.65
CA GLY A 50 3.86 -0.31 -9.96
C GLY A 50 4.67 -1.55 -9.57
N ALA A 51 4.03 -2.72 -9.42
CA ALA A 51 4.74 -3.98 -9.25
C ALA A 51 5.59 -4.34 -10.50
N PRO A 52 6.66 -5.15 -10.36
CA PRO A 52 7.59 -5.45 -11.45
C PRO A 52 6.95 -6.04 -12.71
N TYR A 53 5.78 -6.67 -12.57
CA TYR A 53 5.05 -7.34 -13.64
C TYR A 53 3.79 -6.56 -14.10
N GLY A 54 3.69 -5.29 -13.72
CA GLY A 54 2.51 -4.46 -13.95
C GLY A 54 1.53 -4.48 -12.77
N ASN A 55 0.41 -3.78 -12.93
CA ASN A 55 -0.60 -3.70 -11.89
C ASN A 55 -1.24 -5.08 -11.66
N SER A 56 -1.32 -5.50 -10.39
CA SER A 56 -1.96 -6.75 -10.00
C SER A 56 -3.08 -6.49 -8.99
N TRP A 57 -3.95 -7.47 -8.81
CA TRP A 57 -5.08 -7.39 -7.90
C TRP A 57 -4.98 -8.54 -6.90
N CYS A 58 -5.11 -8.24 -5.62
CA CYS A 58 -5.20 -9.24 -4.57
C CYS A 58 -6.40 -8.94 -3.67
N GLY A 59 -6.98 -9.99 -3.07
CA GLY A 59 -7.90 -9.79 -1.95
C GLY A 59 -7.15 -9.18 -0.77
N ILE A 60 -7.84 -8.43 0.10
CA ILE A 60 -7.16 -7.78 1.22
C ILE A 60 -6.69 -8.83 2.24
N PRO A 61 -5.38 -8.95 2.49
CA PRO A 61 -4.89 -9.82 3.56
C PRO A 61 -5.16 -9.16 4.92
N SER A 62 -5.64 -9.94 5.90
CA SER A 62 -5.96 -9.43 7.24
C SER A 62 -4.74 -9.03 8.06
N ASN A 63 -3.55 -9.40 7.60
CA ASN A 63 -2.27 -9.18 8.26
C ASN A 63 -1.44 -8.06 7.63
N PHE A 64 -1.99 -7.31 6.67
CA PHE A 64 -1.28 -6.18 6.08
C PHE A 64 -1.52 -4.92 6.91
N GLU A 65 -0.44 -4.24 7.25
CA GLU A 65 -0.49 -2.88 7.79
C GLU A 65 -0.13 -1.89 6.68
N VAL A 66 -0.84 -0.77 6.65
CA VAL A 66 -0.68 0.25 5.63
C VAL A 66 -0.61 1.64 6.23
N GLU A 67 0.00 2.55 5.48
CA GLU A 67 0.01 3.97 5.73
C GLU A 67 -0.81 4.67 4.64
N ILE A 68 -1.94 5.29 4.99
CA ILE A 68 -2.77 6.03 4.04
C ILE A 68 -2.00 7.23 3.51
N LEU A 69 -1.99 7.38 2.19
CA LEU A 69 -1.40 8.50 1.46
C LEU A 69 -2.47 9.57 1.28
N PRO A 70 -2.35 10.75 1.92
CA PRO A 70 -3.29 11.83 1.73
C PRO A 70 -3.37 12.26 0.25
N PRO A 71 -4.52 12.80 -0.19
CA PRO A 71 -4.62 13.42 -1.52
C PRO A 71 -3.55 14.50 -1.72
N GLY A 72 -2.95 14.53 -2.91
CA GLY A 72 -1.85 15.45 -3.22
C GLY A 72 -0.50 15.04 -2.63
N THR A 73 -0.36 13.80 -2.13
CA THR A 73 0.97 13.27 -1.79
C THR A 73 1.86 13.23 -3.03
N GLU A 74 3.01 13.90 -2.94
CA GLU A 74 4.03 13.91 -3.99
C GLU A 74 5.13 12.90 -3.65
N PHE A 75 5.51 12.08 -4.63
CA PHE A 75 6.62 11.16 -4.52
C PHE A 75 7.81 11.71 -5.29
N ILE A 76 8.96 11.80 -4.61
CA ILE A 76 10.24 12.06 -5.26
C ILE A 76 10.82 10.71 -5.67
N LEU A 77 11.02 10.53 -6.97
CA LEU A 77 11.64 9.34 -7.53
C LEU A 77 13.16 9.57 -7.57
N GLU A 78 13.94 8.74 -6.87
CA GLU A 78 15.41 8.70 -6.93
C GLU A 78 15.90 7.51 -7.77
#